data_AF-V7CKB7-F1
#
_entry.id   AF-V7CKB7-F1
#
_cell.length_a   1.000
_cell.length_b   1.000
_cell.length_c   1.000
_cell.angle_alpha   90.00
_cell.angle_beta   90.00
_cell.angle_gamma   90.00
#
_symmetry.space_group_name_H-M   'P 1'
#
loop_
_entity.id
_entity.type
_entity.pdbx_description
1 polymer ?
#
loop_
_entity_poly.entity_id
_entity_poly.type
_entity_poly.pdbx_seq_one_letter_code
_entity_poly.pdbx_strand_id
1 'polypeptide(L)'
;MASEREYFDRSGPLHLTHVDWDNAYHRKSVAASLVQGVYVLEKDRQERREGPTALAMPWWTFFHFQLLRTLVDDVDSSIFGAIYEFKPPTSMCNDTLHGSPCYVIAFRGTITKADSVSRDVELDIHFVRNGLHQTSRFEIAIQAVRNMVATVGGSKNIWLAGHSLGSAMAMLIGKTMAKTGIFIPSLLFNSPYVSAPIERIKDKKLKHGLRFAGSVVTAGLAIAMKAKQKKSLSFDPFAALSAWVPCLFVNPSDPICCEYIGYFEHRTKMEEIGAGSIEKLATQTSLGCLLMGALGKESDEPLHLIPSASLTVNRTPSRDFREAHGIHQWWKPDLSLESKLYQY
;
A
#
# COMPACT_ATOMS: atom_id res chain seq x y z
N MET A 1 17.51 1.03 -24.77
CA MET A 1 16.23 1.27 -25.45
C MET A 1 15.16 1.14 -24.39
N ALA A 2 14.31 2.15 -24.21
CA ALA A 2 13.34 2.19 -23.12
C ALA A 2 12.31 1.06 -23.26
N SER A 3 11.82 0.53 -22.13
CA SER A 3 10.77 -0.48 -22.14
C SER A 3 9.45 0.12 -22.65
N GLU A 4 8.61 -0.66 -23.36
CA GLU A 4 7.27 -0.23 -23.76
C GLU A 4 6.42 0.28 -22.59
N ARG A 5 6.69 -0.21 -21.37
CA ARG A 5 6.01 0.18 -20.12
C ARG A 5 6.34 1.60 -19.65
N GLU A 6 7.35 2.24 -20.23
CA GLU A 6 7.73 3.62 -19.90
C GLU A 6 6.98 4.63 -20.76
N TYR A 7 6.58 4.21 -21.96
CA TYR A 7 5.84 5.01 -22.93
C TYR A 7 4.36 5.06 -22.56
N PHE A 8 3.90 6.24 -22.13
CA PHE A 8 2.51 6.46 -21.75
C PHE A 8 1.54 6.23 -22.92
N ASP A 9 1.91 6.63 -24.13
CA ASP A 9 1.16 6.43 -25.38
C ASP A 9 0.99 4.95 -25.77
N ARG A 10 1.75 4.04 -25.15
CA ARG A 10 1.66 2.59 -25.41
C ARG A 10 1.07 1.81 -24.24
N SER A 11 1.41 2.22 -23.02
CA SER A 11 1.09 1.45 -21.81
C SER A 11 0.18 2.19 -20.84
N GLY A 12 -0.09 3.47 -21.06
CA GLY A 12 -0.93 4.29 -20.19
C GLY A 12 -2.43 3.96 -20.33
N PRO A 13 -3.24 4.39 -19.37
CA PRO A 13 -4.71 4.25 -19.40
C PRO A 13 -5.40 5.22 -20.37
N LEU A 14 -5.10 5.08 -21.67
CA LEU A 14 -5.59 5.99 -22.71
C LEU A 14 -7.12 5.97 -22.89
N HIS A 15 -7.79 4.91 -22.44
CA HIS A 15 -9.25 4.80 -22.44
C HIS A 15 -9.93 5.71 -21.40
N LEU A 16 -9.19 6.23 -20.41
CA LEU A 16 -9.70 7.12 -19.37
C LEU A 16 -9.65 8.59 -19.80
N THR A 17 -10.33 8.94 -20.88
CA THR A 17 -10.39 10.32 -21.39
C THR A 17 -11.17 11.29 -20.49
N HIS A 18 -11.98 10.76 -19.56
CA HIS A 18 -12.68 11.51 -18.54
C HIS A 18 -12.57 10.78 -17.19
N VAL A 19 -12.25 11.53 -16.12
CA VAL A 19 -12.15 11.01 -14.76
C VAL A 19 -13.40 11.37 -13.97
N ASP A 20 -14.23 10.37 -13.71
CA ASP A 20 -15.24 10.41 -12.65
C ASP A 20 -14.57 10.04 -11.30
N TRP A 21 -14.50 10.99 -10.38
CA TRP A 21 -13.82 10.85 -9.08
C TRP A 21 -14.62 10.06 -8.04
N ASP A 22 -15.93 9.84 -8.24
CA ASP A 22 -16.70 8.96 -7.38
C ASP A 22 -16.45 7.48 -7.76
N ASN A 23 -16.12 7.23 -9.02
CA ASN A 23 -15.81 5.89 -9.52
C ASN A 23 -14.47 5.35 -8.99
N ALA A 24 -14.54 4.28 -8.19
CA ALA A 24 -13.37 3.62 -7.60
C ALA A 24 -12.38 3.08 -8.65
N TYR A 25 -12.86 2.61 -9.81
CA TYR A 25 -12.02 2.12 -10.89
C TYR A 25 -11.18 3.25 -11.51
N HIS A 26 -11.75 4.44 -11.69
CA HIS A 26 -11.01 5.61 -12.17
C HIS A 26 -9.97 6.07 -11.15
N ARG A 27 -10.37 6.27 -9.88
CA ARG A 27 -9.44 6.68 -8.81
C ARG A 27 -8.23 5.77 -8.70
N LYS A 28 -8.47 4.45 -8.69
CA LYS A 28 -7.43 3.42 -8.71
C LYS A 28 -6.51 3.58 -9.93
N SER A 29 -7.07 3.72 -11.13
CA SER A 29 -6.29 3.79 -12.37
C SER A 29 -5.44 5.06 -12.44
N VAL A 30 -5.98 6.21 -12.01
CA VAL A 30 -5.23 7.46 -11.88
C VAL A 30 -4.09 7.32 -10.87
N ALA A 31 -4.37 6.82 -9.66
CA ALA A 31 -3.34 6.65 -8.64
C ALA A 31 -2.22 5.69 -9.09
N ALA A 32 -2.57 4.59 -9.75
CA ALA A 32 -1.59 3.67 -10.32
C ALA A 32 -0.75 4.34 -11.43
N SER A 33 -1.37 5.16 -12.28
CA SER A 33 -0.67 5.94 -13.32
C SER A 33 0.32 6.94 -12.72
N LEU A 34 -0.06 7.65 -11.65
CA LEU A 34 0.83 8.56 -10.93
C LEU A 34 2.01 7.82 -10.29
N VAL A 35 1.79 6.63 -9.70
CA VAL A 35 2.87 5.78 -9.18
C VAL A 35 3.81 5.33 -10.30
N GLN A 36 3.29 4.97 -11.48
CA GLN A 36 4.11 4.67 -12.64
C GLN A 36 4.91 5.88 -13.12
N GLY A 37 4.36 7.09 -13.02
CA GLY A 37 5.10 8.33 -13.25
C GLY A 37 6.37 8.44 -12.39
N VAL A 38 6.33 8.02 -11.13
CA VAL A 38 7.51 7.98 -10.25
C VAL A 38 8.55 6.94 -10.72
N TYR A 39 8.10 5.78 -11.20
CA TYR A 39 9.00 4.81 -11.80
C TYR A 39 9.72 5.37 -13.03
N VAL A 40 9.00 6.07 -13.90
CA VAL A 40 9.59 6.64 -15.12
C VAL A 40 10.47 7.85 -14.81
N LEU A 41 10.14 8.67 -13.79
CA LEU A 41 11.02 9.75 -13.31
C LEU A 41 12.41 9.23 -12.90
N GLU A 42 12.45 8.14 -12.14
CA GLU A 42 13.73 7.56 -11.73
C GLU A 42 14.49 6.93 -12.90
N LYS A 43 13.79 6.34 -13.87
CA LYS A 43 14.44 5.84 -15.09
C LYS A 43 14.97 6.96 -15.97
N ASP A 44 14.22 8.05 -16.11
CA ASP A 44 14.67 9.26 -16.80
C ASP A 44 15.98 9.76 -16.15
N ARG A 45 16.07 9.78 -14.81
CA ARG A 45 17.30 10.11 -14.08
C ARG A 45 18.44 9.13 -14.37
N GLN A 46 18.19 7.82 -14.27
CA GLN A 46 19.21 6.78 -14.48
C GLN A 46 19.77 6.78 -15.91
N GLU A 47 18.91 7.04 -16.91
CA GLU A 47 19.26 7.09 -18.33
C GLU A 47 19.64 8.50 -18.81
N ARG A 48 19.62 9.51 -17.93
CA ARG A 48 19.88 10.92 -18.25
C ARG A 48 18.97 11.46 -19.37
N ARG A 49 17.69 11.07 -19.34
CA ARG A 49 16.65 11.58 -20.24
C ARG A 49 16.13 12.90 -19.69
N GLU A 50 16.33 13.98 -20.44
CA GLU A 50 15.94 15.33 -20.06
C GLU A 50 15.13 16.01 -21.17
N GLY A 51 14.32 17.00 -20.78
CA GLY A 51 13.54 17.80 -21.72
C GLY A 51 12.66 16.94 -22.63
N PRO A 52 12.73 17.10 -23.97
CA PRO A 52 11.92 16.34 -24.92
C PRO A 52 12.14 14.82 -24.89
N THR A 53 13.24 14.35 -24.31
CA THR A 53 13.55 12.91 -24.24
C THR A 53 13.02 12.24 -22.97
N ALA A 54 12.60 13.04 -21.98
CA ALA A 54 12.00 12.55 -20.75
C ALA A 54 10.62 11.94 -21.01
N LEU A 55 10.36 10.78 -20.42
CA LEU A 55 9.14 10.00 -20.67
C LEU A 55 8.12 10.12 -19.53
N ALA A 56 8.50 10.68 -18.39
CA ALA A 56 7.66 10.63 -17.20
C ALA A 56 6.44 11.56 -17.27
N MET A 57 6.58 12.73 -17.89
CA MET A 57 5.57 13.80 -17.83
C MET A 57 4.12 13.38 -18.20
N PRO A 58 3.89 12.64 -19.30
CA PRO A 58 2.55 12.22 -19.68
C PRO A 58 1.78 11.42 -18.62
N TRP A 59 2.49 10.71 -17.72
CA TRP A 59 1.88 9.86 -16.69
C TRP A 59 1.04 10.61 -15.66
N TRP A 60 1.25 11.93 -15.50
CA TRP A 60 0.44 12.76 -14.61
C TRP A 60 -0.30 13.87 -15.36
N THR A 61 0.27 14.43 -16.43
CA THR A 61 -0.37 15.53 -17.16
C THR A 61 -1.64 15.10 -17.88
N PHE A 62 -1.72 13.84 -18.32
CA PHE A 62 -2.95 13.29 -18.93
C PHE A 62 -4.16 13.39 -17.99
N PHE A 63 -3.93 13.30 -16.69
CA PHE A 63 -4.96 13.40 -15.65
C PHE A 63 -5.01 14.79 -14.99
N HIS A 64 -4.49 15.82 -15.67
CA HIS A 64 -4.48 17.19 -15.19
C HIS A 64 -3.74 17.40 -13.86
N PHE A 65 -2.72 16.59 -13.59
CA PHE A 65 -1.80 16.84 -12.50
C PHE A 65 -0.57 17.60 -12.99
N GLN A 66 0.10 18.25 -12.06
CA GLN A 66 1.43 18.84 -12.22
C GLN A 66 2.37 18.24 -11.18
N LEU A 67 3.62 17.98 -11.56
CA LEU A 67 4.66 17.60 -10.62
C LEU A 67 5.06 18.82 -9.79
N LEU A 68 4.77 18.78 -8.49
CA LEU A 68 5.14 19.85 -7.55
C LEU A 68 6.58 19.67 -7.06
N ARG A 69 6.93 18.45 -6.66
CA ARG A 69 8.25 18.13 -6.10
C ARG A 69 8.56 16.63 -6.20
N THR A 70 9.82 16.28 -6.43
CA THR A 70 10.33 14.91 -6.28
C THR A 70 10.84 14.67 -4.85
N LEU A 71 10.65 13.44 -4.37
CA LEU A 71 11.25 12.94 -3.13
C LEU A 71 12.47 12.10 -3.51
N VAL A 72 13.64 12.59 -3.09
CA VAL A 72 14.95 12.06 -3.46
C VAL A 72 15.60 11.52 -2.20
N ASP A 73 16.15 10.31 -2.29
CA ASP A 73 16.90 9.68 -1.21
C ASP A 73 18.26 10.38 -1.06
N ASP A 74 18.64 10.72 0.17
CA ASP A 74 19.92 11.39 0.47
C ASP A 74 21.11 10.42 0.41
N VAL A 75 20.86 9.11 0.48
CA VAL A 75 21.90 8.07 0.43
C VAL A 75 22.36 7.80 -1.01
N ASP A 76 21.44 7.52 -1.93
CA ASP A 76 21.75 7.10 -3.30
C ASP A 76 21.29 8.08 -4.39
N SER A 77 20.72 9.23 -3.99
CA SER A 77 20.16 10.24 -4.89
C SER A 77 19.07 9.70 -5.82
N SER A 78 18.45 8.56 -5.50
CA SER A 78 17.35 8.02 -6.30
C SER A 78 16.05 8.74 -5.98
N ILE A 79 15.25 8.99 -7.02
CA ILE A 79 13.88 9.47 -6.86
C ILE A 79 13.07 8.26 -6.41
N PHE A 80 12.46 8.33 -5.22
CA PHE A 80 11.65 7.24 -4.68
C PHE A 80 10.17 7.62 -4.54
N GLY A 81 9.86 8.91 -4.61
CA GLY A 81 8.49 9.42 -4.57
C GLY A 81 8.34 10.75 -5.30
N ALA A 82 7.09 11.19 -5.44
CA ALA A 82 6.74 12.49 -5.99
C ALA A 82 5.45 13.03 -5.35
N ILE A 83 5.36 14.35 -5.29
CA ILE A 83 4.15 15.08 -4.91
C ILE A 83 3.57 15.69 -6.18
N TYR A 84 2.34 15.32 -6.49
CA TYR A 84 1.55 15.85 -7.60
C TYR A 84 0.47 16.78 -7.06
N GLU A 85 0.24 17.88 -7.75
CA GLU A 85 -0.86 18.81 -7.50
C GLU A 85 -1.89 18.70 -8.62
N PHE A 86 -3.17 18.63 -8.28
CA PHE A 86 -4.25 18.57 -9.25
C PHE A 86 -4.59 19.98 -9.75
N LYS A 87 -4.53 20.16 -11.08
CA LYS A 87 -4.78 21.42 -11.80
C LYS A 87 -5.80 21.19 -12.92
N PRO A 88 -7.08 20.96 -12.59
CA PRO A 88 -8.12 20.73 -13.59
C PRO A 88 -8.34 21.99 -14.46
N PRO A 89 -8.71 21.83 -15.74
CA PRO A 89 -9.14 22.94 -16.58
C PRO A 89 -10.33 23.69 -15.96
N THR A 90 -10.37 25.01 -16.16
CA THR A 90 -11.46 25.87 -15.65
C THR A 90 -12.86 25.46 -16.13
N SER A 91 -12.94 24.74 -17.25
CA SER A 91 -14.20 24.21 -17.81
C SER A 91 -14.80 23.03 -17.04
N MET A 92 -14.07 22.43 -16.08
CA MET A 92 -14.55 21.29 -15.28
C MET A 92 -15.20 21.70 -13.94
N CYS A 93 -15.44 22.99 -13.68
CA CYS A 93 -15.92 23.48 -12.39
C CYS A 93 -17.44 23.37 -12.23
N ASN A 94 -17.91 22.38 -11.45
CA ASN A 94 -18.63 22.58 -10.18
C ASN A 94 -19.21 21.27 -9.59
N ASP A 95 -19.64 20.31 -10.43
CA ASP A 95 -20.19 19.02 -9.95
C ASP A 95 -19.21 17.84 -10.06
N THR A 96 -18.26 17.87 -11.01
CA THR A 96 -17.34 16.74 -11.30
C THR A 96 -16.09 16.68 -10.43
N LEU A 97 -15.81 17.70 -9.61
CA LEU A 97 -14.60 17.77 -8.78
C LEU A 97 -14.82 17.24 -7.35
N HIS A 98 -16.07 16.95 -6.98
CA HIS A 98 -16.37 16.38 -5.68
C HIS A 98 -15.64 15.03 -5.52
N GLY A 99 -14.90 14.86 -4.42
CA GLY A 99 -14.11 13.64 -4.17
C GLY A 99 -12.74 13.57 -4.86
N SER A 100 -12.35 14.57 -5.67
CA SER A 100 -11.01 14.64 -6.25
C SER A 100 -9.93 15.00 -5.21
N PRO A 101 -8.69 14.48 -5.33
CA PRO A 101 -7.59 14.92 -4.49
C PRO A 101 -7.06 16.27 -4.97
N CYS A 102 -6.67 17.15 -4.05
CA CYS A 102 -5.85 18.31 -4.40
C CYS A 102 -4.39 17.89 -4.61
N TYR A 103 -3.91 16.92 -3.83
CA TYR A 103 -2.54 16.43 -3.88
C TYR A 103 -2.46 14.92 -3.81
N VAL A 104 -1.50 14.35 -4.52
CA VAL A 104 -1.17 12.92 -4.43
C VAL A 104 0.31 12.78 -4.14
N ILE A 105 0.64 12.09 -3.05
CA ILE A 105 2.01 11.71 -2.70
C ILE A 105 2.18 10.25 -3.11
N ALA A 106 2.92 10.03 -4.19
CA ALA A 106 3.10 8.72 -4.80
C ALA A 106 4.50 8.17 -4.53
N PHE A 107 4.59 6.87 -4.24
CA PHE A 107 5.84 6.17 -3.97
C PHE A 107 6.01 4.98 -4.91
N ARG A 108 7.16 4.90 -5.59
CA ARG A 108 7.49 3.72 -6.40
C ARG A 108 8.00 2.60 -5.51
N GLY A 109 7.90 1.38 -6.02
CA GLY A 109 8.67 0.25 -5.48
C GLY A 109 10.05 0.15 -6.11
N THR A 110 10.63 -1.05 -6.04
CA THR A 110 11.98 -1.35 -6.52
C THR A 110 12.05 -1.33 -8.03
N ILE A 111 13.10 -0.71 -8.57
CA ILE A 111 13.45 -0.79 -9.99
C ILE A 111 14.44 -1.93 -10.14
N THR A 112 13.97 -3.02 -10.70
CA THR A 112 14.75 -4.24 -10.86
C THR A 112 14.98 -4.49 -12.35
N LYS A 113 16.12 -5.09 -12.68
CA LYS A 113 16.32 -5.62 -14.04
C LYS A 113 15.39 -6.79 -14.23
N ALA A 114 14.90 -6.99 -15.46
CA ALA A 114 13.93 -8.03 -15.78
C ALA A 114 14.28 -9.36 -15.10
N ASP A 115 15.52 -9.84 -15.23
CA ASP A 115 15.93 -11.15 -14.76
C ASP A 115 16.16 -11.28 -13.24
N SER A 116 16.16 -10.17 -12.49
CA SER A 116 16.39 -10.14 -11.04
C SER A 116 15.14 -9.75 -10.21
N VAL A 117 14.00 -9.45 -10.85
CA VAL A 117 12.79 -8.90 -10.21
C VAL A 117 12.40 -9.64 -8.93
N SER A 118 12.27 -10.97 -8.95
CA SER A 118 11.78 -11.71 -7.78
C SER A 118 12.78 -11.70 -6.62
N ARG A 119 14.08 -11.80 -6.92
CA ARG A 119 15.14 -11.84 -5.90
C ARG A 119 15.31 -10.48 -5.24
N ASP A 120 15.35 -9.41 -6.03
CA ASP A 120 15.52 -8.06 -5.52
C ASP A 120 14.31 -7.64 -4.67
N VAL A 121 13.09 -7.99 -5.11
CA VAL A 121 11.89 -7.72 -4.31
C VAL A 121 11.84 -8.57 -3.03
N GLU A 122 12.30 -9.82 -3.06
CA GLU A 122 12.43 -10.65 -1.85
C GLU A 122 13.43 -10.06 -0.86
N LEU A 123 14.58 -9.58 -1.34
CA LEU A 123 15.57 -8.86 -0.51
C LEU A 123 14.95 -7.59 0.09
N ASP A 124 14.21 -6.81 -0.69
CA ASP A 124 13.53 -5.60 -0.20
C ASP A 124 12.44 -5.91 0.83
N ILE A 125 11.76 -7.06 0.72
CA ILE A 125 10.81 -7.52 1.75
C ILE A 125 11.55 -7.82 3.06
N HIS A 126 12.75 -8.40 3.00
CA HIS A 126 13.59 -8.54 4.18
C HIS A 126 13.96 -7.18 4.79
N PHE A 127 14.22 -6.15 3.97
CA PHE A 127 14.43 -4.78 4.46
C PHE A 127 13.16 -4.19 5.10
N VAL A 128 11.97 -4.40 4.50
CA VAL A 128 10.69 -3.97 5.07
C VAL A 128 10.48 -4.55 6.47
N ARG A 129 10.85 -5.82 6.67
CA ARG A 129 10.73 -6.54 7.94
C ARG A 129 11.63 -5.98 9.04
N ASN A 130 12.78 -5.42 8.68
CA ASN A 130 13.91 -5.20 9.59
C ASN A 130 14.22 -3.71 9.85
N GLY A 131 13.43 -2.76 9.35
CA GLY A 131 13.66 -1.35 9.67
C GLY A 131 13.24 -0.31 8.62
N LEU A 132 12.17 -0.53 7.85
CA LEU A 132 11.69 0.50 6.89
C LEU A 132 11.51 1.88 7.55
N HIS A 133 11.03 1.88 8.79
CA HIS A 133 10.83 3.07 9.61
C HIS A 133 12.13 3.81 10.01
N GLN A 134 13.29 3.16 9.85
CA GLN A 134 14.63 3.72 10.16
C GLN A 134 15.35 4.21 8.90
N THR A 135 14.70 4.14 7.73
CA THR A 135 15.31 4.57 6.47
C THR A 135 15.20 6.07 6.29
N SER A 136 16.21 6.68 5.65
CA SER A 136 16.19 8.06 5.18
C SER A 136 14.94 8.37 4.35
N ARG A 137 14.58 7.47 3.42
CA ARG A 137 13.38 7.58 2.58
C ARG A 137 12.11 7.74 3.38
N PHE A 138 11.96 6.94 4.45
CA PHE A 138 10.79 7.06 5.32
C PHE A 138 10.75 8.41 6.03
N GLU A 139 11.87 8.86 6.61
CA GLU A 139 11.94 10.15 7.29
C GLU A 139 11.60 11.31 6.34
N ILE A 140 12.20 11.33 5.15
CA ILE A 140 11.91 12.34 4.12
C ILE A 140 10.43 12.31 3.74
N ALA A 141 9.85 11.11 3.56
CA ALA A 141 8.47 10.95 3.15
C ALA A 141 7.47 11.37 4.24
N ILE A 142 7.65 10.95 5.49
CA ILE A 142 6.74 11.31 6.58
C ILE A 142 6.78 12.82 6.87
N GLN A 143 7.95 13.46 6.76
CA GLN A 143 8.07 14.91 6.88
C GLN A 143 7.35 15.63 5.73
N ALA A 144 7.52 15.15 4.49
CA ALA A 144 6.79 15.68 3.35
C ALA A 144 5.27 15.59 3.55
N VAL A 145 4.77 14.47 4.05
CA VAL A 145 3.34 14.24 4.33
C VAL A 145 2.84 15.16 5.44
N ARG A 146 3.57 15.27 6.55
CA ARG A 146 3.22 16.17 7.67
C ARG A 146 3.14 17.62 7.20
N ASN A 147 4.13 18.07 6.44
CA ASN A 147 4.17 19.43 5.89
C ASN A 147 3.00 19.70 4.94
N MET A 148 2.67 18.74 4.07
CA MET A 148 1.52 18.86 3.18
C MET A 148 0.20 18.93 3.95
N VAL A 149 -0.02 18.05 4.94
CA VAL A 149 -1.23 18.08 5.77
C VAL A 149 -1.37 19.41 6.51
N ALA A 150 -0.26 19.93 7.07
CA ALA A 150 -0.23 21.23 7.74
C ALA A 150 -0.54 22.39 6.78
N THR A 151 -0.04 22.34 5.55
CA THR A 151 -0.21 23.42 4.55
C THR A 151 -1.64 23.44 3.99
N VAL A 152 -2.23 22.27 3.72
CA VAL A 152 -3.55 22.15 3.08
C VAL A 152 -4.71 22.31 4.07
N GLY A 153 -4.45 22.19 5.38
CA GLY A 153 -5.46 22.35 6.42
C GLY A 153 -6.42 21.15 6.54
N GLY A 154 -6.05 19.97 6.00
CA GLY A 154 -6.87 18.77 6.11
C GLY A 154 -6.31 17.58 5.33
N SER A 155 -6.62 16.36 5.78
CA SER A 155 -6.12 15.11 5.18
C SER A 155 -6.95 14.59 4.00
N LYS A 156 -8.22 14.99 3.88
CA LYS A 156 -9.13 14.47 2.83
C LYS A 156 -8.71 14.85 1.41
N ASN A 157 -7.98 15.96 1.29
CA ASN A 157 -7.51 16.51 0.01
C ASN A 157 -6.17 15.92 -0.44
N ILE A 158 -5.56 15.02 0.36
CA ILE A 158 -4.26 14.43 0.11
C ILE A 158 -4.43 12.92 -0.02
N TRP A 159 -3.89 12.32 -1.07
CA TRP A 159 -3.80 10.87 -1.19
C TRP A 159 -2.38 10.39 -0.98
N LEU A 160 -2.24 9.24 -0.33
CA LEU A 160 -1.03 8.42 -0.40
C LEU A 160 -1.25 7.34 -1.45
N ALA A 161 -0.31 7.18 -2.36
CA ALA A 161 -0.34 6.09 -3.32
C ALA A 161 1.01 5.37 -3.34
N GLY A 162 1.02 4.05 -3.45
CA GLY A 162 2.29 3.33 -3.53
C GLY A 162 2.15 1.94 -4.12
N HIS A 163 3.23 1.47 -4.74
CA HIS A 163 3.31 0.12 -5.31
C HIS A 163 4.46 -0.67 -4.68
N SER A 164 4.24 -1.96 -4.37
CA SER A 164 5.27 -2.85 -3.82
C SER A 164 5.94 -2.24 -2.59
N LEU A 165 7.27 -2.05 -2.57
CA LEU A 165 7.97 -1.34 -1.49
C LEU A 165 7.42 0.09 -1.22
N GLY A 166 7.02 0.82 -2.26
CA GLY A 166 6.40 2.13 -2.11
C GLY A 166 5.01 2.07 -1.45
N SER A 167 4.29 0.96 -1.66
CA SER A 167 3.02 0.67 -0.98
C SER A 167 3.22 0.40 0.50
N ALA A 168 4.27 -0.36 0.85
CA ALA A 168 4.70 -0.54 2.22
C ALA A 168 5.03 0.81 2.91
N MET A 169 5.75 1.70 2.21
CA MET A 169 6.07 3.03 2.71
C MET A 169 4.79 3.87 2.94
N ALA A 170 3.89 3.91 1.96
CA ALA A 170 2.60 4.60 2.07
C ALA A 170 1.74 4.04 3.21
N MET A 171 1.75 2.72 3.42
CA MET A 171 1.06 2.05 4.51
C MET A 171 1.63 2.46 5.87
N LEU A 172 2.96 2.49 6.01
CA LEU A 172 3.62 2.86 7.25
C LEU A 172 3.32 4.33 7.62
N ILE A 173 3.43 5.23 6.65
CA ILE A 173 3.07 6.65 6.79
C ILE A 173 1.61 6.78 7.19
N GLY A 174 0.70 6.11 6.49
CA GLY A 174 -0.73 6.12 6.77
C GLY A 174 -1.06 5.65 8.19
N LYS A 175 -0.45 4.53 8.64
CA LYS A 175 -0.57 4.05 10.02
C LYS A 175 -0.06 5.08 11.02
N THR A 176 1.12 5.66 10.79
CA THR A 176 1.70 6.68 11.68
C THR A 176 0.81 7.92 11.80
N MET A 177 0.24 8.40 10.69
CA MET A 177 -0.68 9.55 10.70
C MET A 177 -2.02 9.18 11.37
N ALA A 178 -2.57 8.00 11.08
CA ALA A 178 -3.84 7.53 11.65
C ALA A 178 -3.79 7.40 13.18
N LYS A 179 -2.65 6.97 13.75
CA LYS A 179 -2.43 6.95 15.21
C LYS A 179 -2.52 8.33 15.87
N THR A 180 -2.29 9.39 15.11
CA THR A 180 -2.45 10.78 15.57
C THR A 180 -3.84 11.35 15.28
N GLY A 181 -4.78 10.52 14.82
CA GLY A 181 -6.14 10.93 14.46
C GLY A 181 -6.27 11.53 13.05
N ILE A 182 -5.21 11.47 12.24
CA ILE A 182 -5.19 12.02 10.87
C ILE A 182 -5.35 10.88 9.88
N PHE A 183 -6.55 10.72 9.33
CA PHE A 183 -6.85 9.68 8.34
C PHE A 183 -6.64 10.20 6.94
N ILE A 184 -5.59 9.72 6.28
CA ILE A 184 -5.25 10.07 4.90
C ILE A 184 -5.76 8.93 3.98
N PRO A 185 -6.56 9.22 2.94
CA PRO A 185 -6.88 8.24 1.90
C PRO A 185 -5.60 7.62 1.33
N SER A 186 -5.54 6.29 1.29
CA SER A 186 -4.36 5.55 0.84
C SER A 186 -4.74 4.51 -0.21
N LEU A 187 -4.04 4.51 -1.34
CA LEU A 187 -4.18 3.55 -2.43
C LEU A 187 -2.91 2.68 -2.51
N LEU A 188 -3.03 1.46 -2.02
CA LEU A 188 -1.91 0.57 -1.72
C LEU A 188 -1.91 -0.60 -2.72
N PHE A 189 -1.01 -0.55 -3.70
CA PHE A 189 -0.91 -1.55 -4.76
C PHE A 189 0.13 -2.61 -4.42
N ASN A 190 -0.27 -3.89 -4.38
CA ASN A 190 0.62 -5.03 -4.19
C ASN A 190 1.57 -4.86 -2.99
N SER A 191 1.05 -4.33 -1.88
CA SER A 191 1.84 -4.15 -0.65
C SER A 191 2.39 -5.51 -0.20
N PRO A 192 3.64 -5.59 0.28
CA PRO A 192 4.16 -6.84 0.83
C PRO A 192 3.44 -7.25 2.10
N TYR A 193 3.12 -8.54 2.19
CA TYR A 193 2.62 -9.20 3.38
C TYR A 193 3.71 -10.14 3.92
N VAL A 194 4.33 -9.75 5.03
CA VAL A 194 5.51 -10.43 5.57
C VAL A 194 5.09 -11.54 6.53
N SER A 195 4.59 -12.66 6.02
CA SER A 195 4.25 -13.85 6.81
C SER A 195 4.56 -15.17 6.10
N ALA A 196 4.32 -16.28 6.80
CA ALA A 196 4.27 -17.59 6.17
C ALA A 196 3.21 -17.60 5.03
N PRO A 197 3.51 -18.22 3.87
CA PRO A 197 2.66 -18.15 2.68
C PRO A 197 1.50 -19.15 2.72
N ILE A 198 0.58 -18.98 3.67
CA ILE A 198 -0.57 -19.87 3.91
C ILE A 198 -1.58 -19.82 2.75
N GLU A 199 -1.73 -18.69 2.09
CA GLU A 199 -2.62 -18.47 0.97
C GLU A 199 -2.26 -19.31 -0.27
N ARG A 200 -0.99 -19.69 -0.41
CA ARG A 200 -0.50 -20.56 -1.50
C ARG A 200 -0.95 -22.02 -1.36
N ILE A 201 -1.47 -22.42 -0.20
CA ILE A 201 -1.95 -23.78 0.04
C ILE A 201 -3.25 -24.00 -0.76
N LYS A 202 -3.24 -24.96 -1.69
CA LYS A 202 -4.40 -25.27 -2.55
C LYS A 202 -5.58 -25.84 -1.76
N ASP A 203 -5.30 -26.65 -0.74
CA ASP A 203 -6.33 -27.25 0.11
C ASP A 203 -6.94 -26.19 1.04
N LYS A 204 -8.21 -25.86 0.80
CA LYS A 204 -8.97 -24.89 1.60
C LYS A 204 -9.16 -25.31 3.05
N LYS A 205 -9.34 -26.62 3.33
CA LYS A 205 -9.51 -27.13 4.70
C LYS A 205 -8.21 -27.01 5.46
N LEU A 206 -7.09 -27.40 4.85
CA LEU A 206 -5.76 -27.28 5.46
C LEU A 206 -5.39 -25.80 5.70
N LYS A 207 -5.63 -24.94 4.70
CA LYS A 207 -5.43 -23.48 4.81
C LYS A 207 -6.16 -22.91 6.02
N HIS A 208 -7.45 -23.23 6.15
CA HIS A 208 -8.27 -22.74 7.25
C HIS A 208 -7.84 -23.31 8.60
N GLY A 209 -7.55 -24.61 8.66
CA GLY A 209 -7.07 -25.27 9.88
C GLY A 209 -5.77 -24.66 10.40
N LEU A 210 -4.84 -24.33 9.50
CA LEU A 210 -3.56 -23.72 9.85
C LEU A 210 -3.72 -22.30 10.40
N ARG A 211 -4.57 -21.47 9.76
CA ARG A 211 -4.86 -20.11 10.28
C ARG A 211 -5.56 -20.17 11.63
N PHE A 212 -6.57 -21.02 11.79
CA PHE A 212 -7.31 -21.19 13.04
C PHE A 212 -6.38 -21.64 14.18
N ALA A 213 -5.57 -22.68 13.96
CA ALA A 213 -4.62 -23.15 14.95
C ALA A 213 -3.61 -22.05 15.32
N GLY A 214 -3.10 -21.30 14.34
CA GLY A 214 -2.22 -20.14 14.56
C GLY A 214 -2.85 -19.09 15.48
N SER A 215 -4.10 -18.71 15.21
CA SER A 215 -4.85 -17.74 16.03
C SER A 215 -5.05 -18.21 17.46
N VAL A 216 -5.45 -19.48 17.66
CA VAL A 216 -5.65 -20.05 19.00
C VAL A 216 -4.35 -20.09 19.80
N VAL A 217 -3.24 -20.51 19.19
CA VAL A 217 -1.93 -20.54 19.83
C VAL A 217 -1.50 -19.12 20.24
N THR A 218 -1.66 -18.15 19.35
CA THR A 218 -1.30 -16.74 19.60
C THR A 218 -2.16 -16.12 20.70
N ALA A 219 -3.46 -16.41 20.71
CA ALA A 219 -4.37 -15.97 21.77
C ALA A 219 -4.06 -16.63 23.12
N GLY A 220 -3.68 -17.91 23.15
CA GLY A 220 -3.23 -18.59 24.37
C GLY A 220 -1.98 -17.93 24.95
N LEU A 221 -1.02 -17.59 24.11
CA LEU A 221 0.19 -16.84 24.51
C LEU A 221 -0.17 -15.46 25.07
N ALA A 222 -1.13 -14.76 24.44
CA ALA A 222 -1.65 -13.47 24.91
C ALA A 222 -2.15 -13.51 26.36
N ILE A 223 -2.97 -14.51 26.67
CA ILE A 223 -3.57 -14.68 27.99
C ILE A 223 -2.47 -14.95 29.02
N ALA A 224 -1.53 -15.84 28.69
CA ALA A 224 -0.40 -16.15 29.55
C ALA A 224 0.50 -14.93 29.83
N MET A 225 0.71 -14.06 28.84
CA MET A 225 1.50 -12.83 28.99
C MET A 225 0.78 -11.77 29.81
N LYS A 226 -0.52 -11.55 29.56
CA LYS A 226 -1.36 -10.63 30.36
C LYS A 226 -1.45 -11.06 31.83
N ALA A 227 -1.45 -12.36 32.11
CA ALA A 227 -1.41 -12.88 33.48
C ALA A 227 -0.10 -12.57 34.22
N LYS A 228 1.01 -12.35 33.49
CA LYS A 228 2.33 -12.02 34.05
C LYS A 228 2.57 -10.51 34.22
N GLN A 229 1.84 -9.63 33.54
CA GLN A 229 2.02 -8.17 33.62
C GLN A 229 0.94 -7.50 34.48
N LYS A 230 1.36 -6.68 35.48
CA LYS A 230 0.43 -5.83 36.24
C LYS A 230 -0.09 -4.70 35.34
N LYS A 231 -1.42 -4.51 35.36
CA LYS A 231 -2.23 -3.48 34.66
C LYS A 231 -1.43 -2.22 34.26
N SER A 232 -0.95 -2.16 33.02
CA SER A 232 -0.81 -0.89 32.31
C SER A 232 -2.10 -0.65 31.50
N LEU A 233 -2.52 0.61 31.41
CA LEU A 233 -3.67 1.04 30.62
C LEU A 233 -3.53 0.51 29.19
N SER A 234 -4.40 -0.42 28.80
CA SER A 234 -4.35 -1.07 27.50
C SER A 234 -4.84 -0.10 26.42
N PHE A 235 -3.94 0.71 25.87
CA PHE A 235 -4.17 1.32 24.56
C PHE A 235 -4.38 0.17 23.56
N ASP A 236 -5.49 0.17 22.82
CA ASP A 236 -5.73 -0.79 21.75
C ASP A 236 -5.35 -0.12 20.42
N PRO A 237 -4.13 -0.38 19.88
CA PRO A 237 -3.67 0.26 18.66
C PRO A 237 -4.58 -0.05 17.47
N PHE A 238 -5.28 -1.18 17.51
CA PHE A 238 -6.16 -1.63 16.44
C PHE A 238 -7.47 -0.85 16.43
N ALA A 239 -8.02 -0.56 17.61
CA ALA A 239 -9.18 0.33 17.74
C ALA A 239 -8.84 1.77 17.32
N ALA A 240 -7.64 2.26 17.64
CA ALA A 240 -7.22 3.60 17.19
C ALA A 240 -7.04 3.68 15.66
N LEU A 241 -6.63 2.58 15.03
CA LEU A 241 -6.44 2.49 13.58
C LEU A 241 -7.72 2.10 12.81
N SER A 242 -8.79 1.66 13.48
CA SER A 242 -9.96 1.07 12.80
C SER A 242 -10.71 2.05 11.89
N ALA A 243 -10.66 3.34 12.22
CA ALA A 243 -11.25 4.41 11.43
C ALA A 243 -10.46 4.71 10.14
N TRP A 244 -9.18 4.30 10.06
CA TRP A 244 -8.39 4.41 8.84
C TRP A 244 -8.68 3.20 7.94
N VAL A 245 -9.28 3.47 6.78
CA VAL A 245 -9.68 2.43 5.81
C VAL A 245 -8.91 2.66 4.50
N PRO A 246 -7.68 2.14 4.35
CA PRO A 246 -6.96 2.21 3.08
C PRO A 246 -7.62 1.33 2.01
N CYS A 247 -7.49 1.73 0.75
CA CYS A 247 -7.78 0.89 -0.41
C CYS A 247 -6.58 -0.01 -0.70
N LEU A 248 -6.75 -1.32 -0.58
CA LEU A 248 -5.69 -2.31 -0.77
C LEU A 248 -5.97 -3.13 -2.02
N PHE A 249 -5.07 -3.05 -2.99
CA PHE A 249 -5.20 -3.71 -4.29
C PHE A 249 -4.22 -4.89 -4.36
N VAL A 250 -4.76 -6.10 -4.51
CA VAL A 250 -3.98 -7.35 -4.46
C VAL A 250 -4.30 -8.29 -5.61
N ASN A 251 -3.33 -9.12 -5.99
CA ASN A 251 -3.49 -10.15 -7.01
C ASN A 251 -3.23 -11.54 -6.37
N PRO A 252 -4.15 -12.52 -6.51
CA PRO A 252 -3.94 -13.87 -5.96
C PRO A 252 -2.71 -14.59 -6.54
N SER A 253 -2.32 -14.25 -7.77
CA SER A 253 -1.13 -14.79 -8.46
C SER A 253 0.16 -14.08 -8.04
N ASP A 254 0.08 -13.08 -7.16
CA ASP A 254 1.23 -12.38 -6.60
C ASP A 254 1.52 -12.90 -5.16
N PRO A 255 2.57 -13.73 -4.98
CA PRO A 255 2.93 -14.31 -3.68
C PRO A 255 3.38 -13.27 -2.66
N ILE A 256 3.62 -12.02 -3.05
CA ILE A 256 4.04 -10.95 -2.14
C ILE A 256 2.85 -10.37 -1.38
N CYS A 257 1.70 -10.26 -2.04
CA CYS A 257 0.53 -9.58 -1.47
C CYS A 257 -0.69 -10.49 -1.27
N CYS A 258 -0.73 -11.69 -1.86
CA CYS A 258 -1.93 -12.52 -1.82
C CYS A 258 -2.38 -12.91 -0.40
N GLU A 259 -1.47 -12.96 0.58
CA GLU A 259 -1.80 -13.25 1.98
C GLU A 259 -2.80 -12.27 2.60
N TYR A 260 -2.92 -11.03 2.11
CA TYR A 260 -3.96 -10.10 2.56
C TYR A 260 -5.37 -10.67 2.33
N ILE A 261 -5.59 -11.43 1.26
CA ILE A 261 -6.88 -12.07 0.97
C ILE A 261 -7.23 -13.02 2.12
N GLY A 262 -6.34 -13.98 2.40
CA GLY A 262 -6.57 -14.95 3.47
C GLY A 262 -6.57 -14.33 4.86
N TYR A 263 -5.81 -13.24 5.09
CA TYR A 263 -5.84 -12.48 6.34
C TYR A 263 -7.23 -11.92 6.63
N PHE A 264 -7.82 -11.20 5.69
CA PHE A 264 -9.13 -10.58 5.88
C PHE A 264 -10.28 -11.61 5.85
N GLU A 265 -10.23 -12.60 4.96
CA GLU A 265 -11.22 -13.69 4.92
C GLU A 265 -11.22 -14.51 6.22
N HIS A 266 -10.04 -14.79 6.78
CA HIS A 266 -9.92 -15.51 8.05
C HIS A 266 -10.58 -14.77 9.19
N ARG A 267 -10.39 -13.44 9.28
CA ARG A 267 -11.04 -12.62 10.31
C ARG A 267 -12.56 -12.67 10.24
N THR A 268 -13.13 -12.48 9.05
CA THR A 268 -14.59 -12.62 8.86
C THR A 268 -15.07 -14.01 9.28
N LYS A 269 -14.34 -15.05 8.88
CA LYS A 269 -14.73 -16.42 9.24
C LYS A 269 -14.63 -16.69 10.75
N MET A 270 -13.63 -16.14 11.42
CA MET A 270 -13.50 -16.22 12.88
C MET A 270 -14.69 -15.56 13.57
N GLU A 271 -15.19 -14.43 13.06
CA GLU A 271 -16.42 -13.80 13.55
C GLU A 271 -17.65 -14.68 13.31
N GLU A 272 -17.82 -15.22 12.10
CA GLU A 272 -18.96 -16.09 11.73
C GLU A 272 -19.07 -17.34 12.61
N ILE A 273 -17.96 -17.93 13.04
CA ILE A 273 -17.94 -19.14 13.90
C ILE A 273 -17.96 -18.80 15.40
N GLY A 274 -18.15 -17.54 15.78
CA GLY A 274 -18.17 -17.09 17.18
C GLY A 274 -16.79 -17.03 17.86
N ALA A 275 -15.70 -17.17 17.09
CA ALA A 275 -14.33 -17.10 17.56
C ALA A 275 -13.67 -15.71 17.36
N GLY A 276 -14.44 -14.68 17.02
CA GLY A 276 -13.92 -13.34 16.73
C GLY A 276 -13.09 -12.73 17.87
N SER A 277 -13.47 -12.98 19.12
CA SER A 277 -12.70 -12.54 20.30
C SER A 277 -11.31 -13.18 20.38
N ILE A 278 -11.15 -14.43 19.92
CA ILE A 278 -9.86 -15.13 19.86
C ILE A 278 -8.98 -14.45 18.82
N GLU A 279 -9.52 -14.18 17.64
CA GLU A 279 -8.79 -13.52 16.55
C GLU A 279 -8.39 -12.08 16.89
N LYS A 280 -9.30 -11.34 17.53
CA LYS A 280 -9.04 -9.99 18.05
C LYS A 280 -7.88 -10.00 19.04
N LEU A 281 -7.88 -10.95 19.98
CA LEU A 281 -6.82 -11.10 20.97
C LEU A 281 -5.50 -11.54 20.33
N ALA A 282 -5.53 -12.47 19.38
CA ALA A 282 -4.37 -12.94 18.64
C ALA A 282 -3.71 -11.79 17.87
N THR A 283 -4.50 -11.00 17.14
CA THR A 283 -4.02 -9.85 16.35
C THR A 283 -3.43 -8.76 17.24
N GLN A 284 -4.10 -8.40 18.33
CA GLN A 284 -3.58 -7.45 19.33
C GLN A 284 -2.25 -7.92 19.94
N THR A 285 -2.09 -9.22 20.13
CA THR A 285 -0.90 -9.80 20.76
C THR A 285 0.26 -9.91 19.79
N SER A 286 0.01 -10.24 18.52
CA SER A 286 1.02 -10.12 17.47
C SER A 286 1.60 -8.71 17.42
N LEU A 287 0.80 -7.66 17.67
CA LEU A 287 1.28 -6.29 17.81
C LEU A 287 1.97 -6.03 19.16
N GLY A 288 1.33 -6.40 20.27
CA GLY A 288 1.80 -6.10 21.62
C GLY A 288 3.09 -6.83 22.02
N CYS A 289 3.27 -8.09 21.60
CA CYS A 289 4.51 -8.83 21.78
C CYS A 289 5.65 -8.25 20.98
N LEU A 290 5.36 -7.68 19.80
CA LEU A 290 6.37 -6.99 19.00
C LEU A 290 6.73 -5.63 19.65
N LEU A 291 5.78 -4.93 20.25
CA LEU A 291 6.08 -3.69 20.98
C LEU A 291 6.84 -3.90 22.32
N MET A 292 6.79 -5.09 22.93
CA MET A 292 7.34 -5.36 24.28
C MET A 292 8.50 -6.36 24.31
N GLY A 293 9.30 -6.45 23.25
CA GLY A 293 10.40 -7.40 23.06
C GLY A 293 10.97 -8.03 24.35
N ALA A 294 10.65 -9.31 24.58
CA ALA A 294 11.42 -10.14 25.49
C ALA A 294 12.88 -10.13 25.01
N LEU A 295 13.81 -9.69 25.87
CA LEU A 295 15.24 -9.45 25.63
C LEU A 295 15.66 -8.03 25.16
N GLY A 296 14.81 -6.99 25.26
CA GLY A 296 15.31 -5.60 25.22
C GLY A 296 15.76 -5.10 23.85
N LYS A 297 15.29 -5.73 22.76
CA LYS A 297 15.24 -5.11 21.44
C LYS A 297 13.79 -4.67 21.20
N GLU A 298 13.58 -3.38 20.96
CA GLU A 298 12.34 -2.90 20.35
C GLU A 298 12.14 -3.70 19.04
N SER A 299 11.04 -4.43 18.91
CA SER A 299 10.72 -5.08 17.64
C SER A 299 9.65 -4.29 16.91
N ASP A 300 9.88 -4.07 15.63
CA ASP A 300 9.05 -3.23 14.80
C ASP A 300 7.62 -3.75 14.74
N GLU A 301 6.67 -2.82 14.84
CA GLU A 301 5.26 -3.14 14.60
C GLU A 301 5.09 -3.71 13.18
N PRO A 302 4.39 -4.83 13.01
CA PRO A 302 4.22 -5.46 11.72
C PRO A 302 3.40 -4.54 10.81
N LEU A 303 4.04 -4.15 9.70
CA LEU A 303 3.49 -3.22 8.74
C LEU A 303 2.16 -3.69 8.16
N HIS A 304 2.08 -4.98 7.82
CA HIS A 304 0.97 -5.61 7.10
C HIS A 304 -0.29 -5.84 7.94
N LEU A 305 -0.22 -5.72 9.27
CA LEU A 305 -1.39 -5.87 10.13
C LEU A 305 -2.14 -4.54 10.24
N ILE A 306 -3.33 -4.49 9.63
CA ILE A 306 -4.24 -3.34 9.66
C ILE A 306 -5.67 -3.78 10.02
N PRO A 307 -6.42 -2.98 10.80
CA PRO A 307 -7.76 -3.34 11.28
C PRO A 307 -8.82 -3.34 10.20
N SER A 308 -8.77 -2.36 9.31
CA SER A 308 -9.80 -2.11 8.31
C SER A 308 -9.14 -1.89 6.95
N ALA A 309 -9.81 -2.28 5.87
CA ALA A 309 -9.40 -1.97 4.51
C ALA A 309 -10.56 -2.15 3.53
N SER A 310 -10.55 -1.39 2.44
CA SER A 310 -11.29 -1.73 1.22
C SER A 310 -10.37 -2.60 0.36
N LEU A 311 -10.58 -3.91 0.39
CA LEU A 311 -9.75 -4.88 -0.34
C LEU A 311 -10.32 -5.08 -1.74
N THR A 312 -9.52 -4.81 -2.77
CA THR A 312 -9.83 -5.11 -4.17
C THR A 312 -8.89 -6.20 -4.68
N VAL A 313 -9.47 -7.33 -5.08
CA VAL A 313 -8.76 -8.48 -5.63
C VAL A 313 -8.87 -8.48 -7.15
N ASN A 314 -7.73 -8.50 -7.84
CA ASN A 314 -7.69 -8.66 -9.29
C ASN A 314 -7.75 -10.15 -9.66
N ARG A 315 -8.87 -10.58 -10.24
CA ARG A 315 -9.11 -11.95 -10.70
C ARG A 315 -8.77 -12.14 -12.18
N THR A 316 -8.34 -11.08 -12.89
CA THR A 316 -7.88 -11.21 -14.27
C THR A 316 -6.68 -12.16 -14.36
N PRO A 317 -6.71 -13.18 -15.25
CA PRO A 317 -5.60 -14.10 -15.42
C PRO A 317 -4.29 -13.36 -15.69
N SER A 318 -3.24 -13.72 -14.96
CA SER A 318 -1.89 -13.18 -15.12
C SER A 318 -0.98 -14.28 -15.65
N ARG A 319 -0.13 -13.98 -16.64
CA ARG A 319 0.76 -14.96 -17.27
C ARG A 319 1.86 -15.43 -16.33
N ASP A 320 2.40 -14.50 -15.56
CA ASP A 320 3.50 -14.72 -14.64
C ASP A 320 3.42 -13.80 -13.42
N PHE A 321 4.38 -13.99 -12.52
CA PHE A 321 4.54 -13.16 -11.34
C PHE A 321 4.78 -11.67 -11.67
N ARG A 322 5.51 -11.36 -12.75
CA ARG A 322 5.84 -9.96 -13.10
C ARG A 322 4.60 -9.19 -13.56
N GLU A 323 3.69 -9.86 -14.25
CA GLU A 323 2.38 -9.32 -14.60
C GLU A 323 1.49 -9.21 -13.37
N ALA A 324 1.44 -10.26 -12.54
CA ALA A 324 0.60 -10.28 -11.32
C ALA A 324 1.06 -9.30 -10.25
N HIS A 325 2.35 -8.96 -10.20
CA HIS A 325 2.90 -7.99 -9.26
C HIS A 325 2.89 -6.57 -9.84
N GLY A 326 3.16 -6.41 -11.13
CA GLY A 326 3.43 -5.10 -11.72
C GLY A 326 2.24 -4.12 -11.68
N ILE A 327 2.54 -2.85 -11.45
CA ILE A 327 1.56 -1.77 -11.33
C ILE A 327 0.65 -1.60 -12.58
N HIS A 328 1.17 -1.92 -13.76
CA HIS A 328 0.45 -1.81 -15.03
C HIS A 328 -0.82 -2.66 -15.17
N GLN A 329 -0.99 -3.68 -14.33
CA GLN A 329 -2.24 -4.44 -14.31
C GLN A 329 -3.43 -3.58 -13.85
N TRP A 330 -3.19 -2.50 -13.10
CA TRP A 330 -4.24 -1.82 -12.36
C TRP A 330 -5.08 -0.84 -13.16
N TRP A 331 -4.73 -0.60 -14.42
CA TRP A 331 -5.43 0.35 -15.27
C TRP A 331 -5.82 -0.24 -16.62
N LYS A 332 -5.83 -1.56 -16.79
CA LYS A 332 -6.39 -2.20 -18.00
C LYS A 332 -7.92 -2.01 -18.05
N PRO A 333 -8.54 -1.89 -19.24
CA PRO A 333 -9.99 -1.69 -19.38
C PRO A 333 -10.80 -2.89 -18.87
N ASP A 334 -10.39 -4.11 -19.24
CA ASP A 334 -11.16 -5.33 -18.98
C ASP A 334 -10.68 -6.08 -17.74
N LEU A 335 -10.73 -5.42 -16.58
CA LEU A 335 -10.34 -6.03 -15.31
C LEU A 335 -11.51 -6.69 -14.60
N SER A 336 -11.32 -7.94 -14.17
CA SER A 336 -12.23 -8.64 -13.26
C SER A 336 -11.80 -8.33 -11.84
N LEU A 337 -12.45 -7.32 -11.23
CA LEU A 337 -12.13 -6.84 -9.89
C LEU A 337 -13.24 -7.21 -8.92
N GLU A 338 -12.87 -7.82 -7.80
CA GLU A 338 -13.76 -8.11 -6.69
C GLU A 338 -13.38 -7.19 -5.53
N SER A 339 -14.31 -6.35 -5.05
CA SER A 339 -14.03 -5.42 -3.95
C SER A 339 -14.89 -5.73 -2.74
N LYS A 340 -14.28 -5.79 -1.55
CA LYS A 340 -14.97 -6.02 -0.28
C LYS A 340 -14.40 -5.10 0.81
N LEU A 341 -15.29 -4.48 1.57
CA LEU A 341 -14.93 -3.67 2.73
C LEU A 341 -14.81 -4.57 3.96
N TYR A 342 -13.69 -4.46 4.66
CA TYR A 342 -13.45 -5.08 5.96
C TYR A 342 -13.27 -3.98 7.01
N GLN A 343 -14.03 -4.06 8.10
CA GLN A 343 -13.99 -3.13 9.23
C GLN A 343 -13.79 -3.90 10.53
N TYR A 344 -13.13 -3.26 11.50
CA TYR A 344 -12.84 -3.82 12.82
C TYR A 344 -13.91 -3.51 13.87
#